data_AF-A0A529NWY6-F1
#
_entry.id   AF-A0A529NWY6-F1
#
_cell.length_a   1.000
_cell.length_b   1.000
_cell.length_c   1.000
_cell.angle_alpha   90.00
_cell.angle_beta   90.00
_cell.angle_gamma   90.00
#
_symmetry.space_group_name_H-M   'P 1'
#
loop_
_entity.id
_entity.type
_entity.pdbx_description
1 polymer ?
#
loop_
_entity_poly.entity_id
_entity_poly.type
_entity_poly.pdbx_seq_one_letter_code
_entity_poly.pdbx_strand_id
1 'polypeptide(L)' 'MDRFDSMRLFTRVVERRSFTAAAADLGLPRSSATAAIKQLEERLGVQLLRRTTQSTP' A
#
# COMPACT_ATOMS: atom_id res chain seq x y z
N MET A 1 -8.10 1.85 -9.89
CA MET A 1 -7.84 2.52 -8.61
C MET A 1 -7.32 3.90 -8.95
N ASP A 2 -8.04 4.94 -8.57
CA ASP A 2 -7.69 6.30 -8.91
C ASP A 2 -6.63 6.85 -7.95
N ARG A 3 -6.02 7.99 -8.28
CA ARG A 3 -4.94 8.59 -7.48
C ARG A 3 -5.34 8.76 -6.01
N PHE A 4 -6.58 9.19 -5.76
CA PHE A 4 -7.09 9.40 -4.41
C PHE A 4 -7.27 8.10 -3.62
N ASP A 5 -7.66 7.01 -4.29
CA ASP A 5 -7.74 5.71 -3.66
C ASP A 5 -6.34 5.23 -3.23
N SER A 6 -5.33 5.39 -4.09
CA SER A 6 -3.95 5.03 -3.74
C SER A 6 -3.41 5.85 -2.56
N MET A 7 -3.76 7.14 -2.48
CA MET A 7 -3.39 7.99 -1.35
C MET A 7 -4.11 7.56 -0.05
N ARG A 8 -5.40 7.25 -0.12
CA ARG A 8 -6.16 6.71 1.03
C ARG A 8 -5.59 5.38 1.50
N LEU A 9 -5.27 4.49 0.55
CA LEU A 9 -4.61 3.22 0.83
C LEU A 9 -3.28 3.44 1.51
N PHE A 10 -2.45 4.37 1.04
CA PHE A 10 -1.17 4.69 1.66
C PHE A 10 -1.34 5.11 3.12
N THR A 11 -2.22 6.09 3.40
CA THR A 11 -2.52 6.52 4.77
C THR A 11 -2.96 5.33 5.63
N ARG A 12 -3.82 4.46 5.09
CA ARG A 12 -4.31 3.30 5.82
C ARG A 12 -3.24 2.26 6.11
N VAL A 13 -2.32 2.04 5.17
CA VAL A 13 -1.16 1.15 5.36
C VAL A 13 -0.26 1.68 6.47
N VAL A 14 -0.04 2.99 6.54
CA VAL A 14 0.76 3.62 7.61
C VAL A 14 0.07 3.49 8.97
N GLU A 15 -1.24 3.75 9.04
CA GLU A 15 -2.03 3.61 10.27
C GLU A 15 -2.06 2.17 10.79
N ARG A 16 -2.29 1.20 9.90
CA ARG A 16 -2.39 -0.23 10.25
C ARG A 16 -1.05 -0.93 10.35
N ARG A 17 0.02 -0.32 9.84
CA ARG A 17 1.35 -0.93 9.64
C ARG A 17 1.29 -2.28 8.91
N SER A 18 0.27 -2.50 8.08
CA SER A 18 0.01 -3.78 7.42
C SER A 18 -0.76 -3.59 6.13
N PHE A 19 -0.19 -4.10 5.03
CA PHE A 19 -0.85 -4.13 3.73
C PHE A 19 -2.10 -5.01 3.72
N THR A 20 -2.09 -6.15 4.43
CA THR A 20 -3.26 -7.02 4.50
C THR A 20 -4.41 -6.33 5.23
N ALA A 21 -4.15 -5.72 6.38
CA ALA A 21 -5.18 -5.05 7.17
C ALA A 21 -5.73 -3.81 6.45
N ALA A 22 -4.86 -3.00 5.85
CA ALA A 22 -5.29 -1.83 5.09
C ALA A 22 -6.08 -2.20 3.82
N ALA A 23 -5.71 -3.29 3.14
CA ALA A 23 -6.47 -3.79 2.00
C ALA A 23 -7.84 -4.32 2.44
N ALA A 24 -7.92 -5.04 3.57
CA ALA A 24 -9.18 -5.51 4.14
C ALA A 24 -10.11 -4.36 4.54
N ASP A 25 -9.58 -3.29 5.15
CA ASP A 25 -10.36 -2.10 5.50
C ASP A 25 -10.98 -1.40 4.27
N LEU A 26 -10.35 -1.54 3.11
CA LEU A 26 -10.79 -0.93 1.85
C LEU A 26 -11.54 -1.91 0.93
N GLY A 27 -11.75 -3.16 1.37
CA GLY A 27 -12.39 -4.21 0.56
C GLY A 27 -11.57 -4.61 -0.67
N LEU A 28 -10.25 -4.43 -0.64
CA LEU A 28 -9.35 -4.66 -1.76
C LEU A 28 -8.53 -5.95 -1.57
N PRO A 29 -8.19 -6.66 -2.66
CA PRO A 29 -7.17 -7.70 -2.62
C PRO A 29 -5.81 -7.11 -2.24
N ARG A 30 -5.01 -7.84 -1.45
CA ARG A 30 -3.64 -7.44 -1.07
C ARG A 30 -2.75 -7.16 -2.28
N SER A 31 -2.91 -7.93 -3.37
CA SER A 31 -2.16 -7.73 -4.61
C SER A 31 -2.48 -6.38 -5.25
N SER A 32 -3.76 -6.02 -5.34
CA SER A 32 -4.23 -4.72 -5.83
C SER A 32 -3.70 -3.58 -4.97
N ALA A 33 -3.74 -3.72 -3.65
CA ALA A 33 -3.18 -2.73 -2.74
C ALA A 33 -1.67 -2.53 -2.95
N THR A 34 -0.93 -3.63 -3.09
CA THR A 34 0.53 -3.59 -3.32
C THR A 34 0.88 -2.94 -4.66
N ALA A 35 0.09 -3.21 -5.72
CA ALA A 35 0.26 -2.62 -7.04
C ALA A 35 -0.07 -1.12 -7.03
N ALA A 36 -1.14 -0.72 -6.35
CA ALA A 36 -1.56 0.67 -6.27
C ALA A 36 -0.54 1.56 -5.54
N ILE A 37 0.07 1.07 -4.46
CA ILE A 37 1.18 1.76 -3.80
C ILE A 37 2.41 1.82 -4.71
N LYS A 38 2.75 0.72 -5.40
CA LYS A 38 3.88 0.72 -6.33
C LYS A 38 3.70 1.77 -7.43
N GLN A 39 2.51 1.83 -8.02
CA GLN A 39 2.17 2.81 -9.04
C GLN A 39 2.20 4.24 -8.50
N LEU A 40 1.80 4.43 -7.24
CA LEU A 40 1.90 5.74 -6.58
C LEU A 40 3.37 6.17 -6.38
N GLU A 41 4.23 5.26 -5.92
CA GLU A 41 5.67 5.49 -5.78
C GLU A 41 6.33 5.80 -7.14
N GLU A 42 6.01 5.03 -8.18
CA GLU A 42 6.49 5.24 -9.55
C GLU A 42 6.08 6.62 -10.09
N ARG A 43 4.84 7.05 -9.84
CA ARG A 43 4.35 8.37 -10.28
C ARG A 43 4.98 9.53 -9.52
N LEU A 44 5.29 9.35 -8.24
CA LEU A 44 5.92 10.38 -7.42
C LEU A 44 7.45 10.39 -7.57
N GLY A 45 8.03 9.33 -8.14
CA GLY A 45 9.48 9.17 -8.24
C GLY A 45 10.18 8.96 -6.90
N VAL A 46 9.43 8.56 -5.87
CA VAL A 46 9.95 8.39 -4.49
C VAL A 46 9.42 7.10 -3.87
N GLN A 47 10.23 6.50 -3.01
CA GLN A 47 9.80 5.36 -2.20
C GLN A 47 9.06 5.85 -0.96
N LEU A 48 7.77 5.54 -0.86
CA LEU A 48 6.91 5.94 0.26
C LEU A 48 6.99 4.93 1.41
N LEU A 49 7.11 3.64 1.08
CA LEU A 49 7.14 2.57 2.07
C LEU A 49 8.39 1.71 1.89
N ARG A 50 9.18 1.58 2.96
CA ARG A 50 10.20 0.53 3.05
C ARG A 50 9.50 -0.79 3.33
N ARG A 51 9.31 -1.59 2.27
CA ARG A 51 8.81 -2.95 2.37
C ARG A 51 9.87 -3.79 3.10
N THR A 52 9.79 -3.84 4.43
CA THR A 52 10.48 -4.89 5.17
C THR A 52 9.74 -6.17 4.82
N THR A 53 10.27 -6.92 3.85
CA THR A 53 9.91 -8.32 3.71
C THR A 53 10.33 -8.95 5.02
N GLN A 54 9.41 -9.01 5.99
CA GLN A 54 9.57 -9.85 7.16
C GLN A 54 9.41 -11.29 6.64
N SER A 55 10.43 -11.75 5.89
CA SER A 55 10.83 -13.13 5.84
C SER A 55 11.30 -13.40 7.24
N THR A 56 10.38 -13.86 8.08
CA THR A 56 10.74 -14.61 9.27
C THR A 56 11.65 -15.76 8.79
N PRO A 57 12.85 -15.91 9.38
CA PRO A 57 13.76 -17.02 9.04
C PRO A 57 13.13 -18.38 9.35
#